data_AF-A0A538PZV0-F1
#
_entry.id   AF-A0A538PZV0-F1
#
_cell.length_a   1.000
_cell.length_b   1.000
_cell.length_c   1.000
_cell.angle_alpha   90.00
_cell.angle_beta   90.00
_cell.angle_gamma   90.00
#
_symmetry.space_group_name_H-M   'P 1'
#
loop_
_entity.id
_entity.type
_entity.pdbx_description
1 polymer ?
#
loop_
_entity_poly.entity_id
_entity_poly.type
_entity_poly.pdbx_seq_one_letter_code
_entity_poly.pdbx_strand_id
1 'polypeptide(L)' 'METNSETQTTESETSAPTSRFAELQRLVAAMAADFDKFYRDGNKAAGTRVRNSMQELKAFAQSVREEVLTLRNQGKDEAQ' A
#
# COMPACT_ATOMS: atom_id res chain seq x y z
N MET A 1 47.58 -7.23 -7.50
CA MET A 1 46.43 -7.19 -6.58
C MET A 1 45.23 -6.87 -7.45
N GLU A 2 44.72 -7.89 -8.12
CA GLU A 2 43.46 -7.83 -8.85
C GLU A 2 42.41 -8.55 -7.99
N THR A 3 41.25 -7.94 -7.78
CA THR A 3 39.99 -8.36 -8.40
C THR A 3 38.83 -7.56 -7.79
N ASN A 4 38.00 -7.02 -8.69
CA ASN A 4 36.66 -6.48 -8.48
C ASN A 4 35.81 -7.28 -7.48
N SER A 5 35.07 -6.56 -6.63
CA SER A 5 33.76 -7.00 -6.16
C SER A 5 32.72 -5.99 -6.63
N GLU A 6 32.30 -6.12 -7.88
CA GLU A 6 30.90 -5.88 -8.21
C GLU A 6 30.12 -7.09 -7.66
N THR A 7 29.11 -6.83 -6.85
CA THR A 7 27.99 -7.76 -6.72
C THR A 7 26.72 -6.97 -6.94
N GLN A 8 26.15 -7.31 -8.08
CA GLN A 8 24.90 -6.94 -8.67
C GLN A 8 23.73 -7.55 -7.88
N THR A 9 22.57 -6.91 -8.02
CA THR A 9 21.22 -7.50 -7.96
C THR A 9 20.71 -8.03 -6.62
N THR A 10 19.55 -7.54 -6.21
CA THR A 10 18.32 -8.33 -6.33
C THR A 10 17.12 -7.40 -6.26
N GLU A 11 16.52 -7.15 -7.42
CA GLU A 11 15.07 -7.05 -7.54
C GLU A 11 14.48 -8.32 -6.90
N SER A 12 13.49 -8.17 -6.02
CA SER A 12 12.69 -9.27 -5.48
C SER A 12 11.34 -8.66 -5.10
N GLU A 13 10.40 -8.60 -6.04
CA GLU A 13 9.45 -9.66 -6.36
C GLU A 13 8.60 -10.09 -5.15
N THR A 14 7.34 -9.68 -5.21
CA THR A 14 6.16 -10.41 -4.70
C THR A 14 6.10 -10.63 -3.19
N SER A 15 5.81 -9.55 -2.45
CA SER A 15 5.43 -9.64 -1.04
C SER A 15 3.99 -10.17 -0.90
N ALA A 16 3.89 -11.43 -0.50
CA ALA A 16 2.72 -12.25 -0.14
C ALA A 16 1.58 -11.53 0.64
N PRO A 17 0.34 -12.09 0.64
CA PRO A 17 -0.92 -11.48 1.11
C PRO A 17 -0.97 -10.93 2.55
N THR A 18 -0.03 -11.30 3.42
CA THR A 18 0.13 -10.71 4.76
C THR A 18 0.63 -9.27 4.73
N SER A 19 1.32 -8.83 3.66
CA SER A 19 1.84 -7.47 3.58
C SER A 19 0.76 -6.44 3.27
N ARG A 20 -0.26 -6.81 2.48
CA ARG A 20 -1.35 -5.89 2.13
C ARG A 20 -2.08 -5.35 3.36
N PHE A 21 -2.28 -6.21 4.35
CA PHE A 21 -2.86 -5.77 5.63
C PHE A 21 -1.92 -4.84 6.40
N ALA A 22 -0.63 -5.15 6.47
CA ALA A 22 0.35 -4.30 7.13
C ALA A 22 0.53 -2.93 6.42
N GLU A 23 0.48 -2.91 5.08
CA GLU A 23 0.47 -1.71 4.25
C GLU A 23 -0.75 -0.84 4.54
N LEU A 24 -1.94 -1.45 4.59
CA LEU A 24 -3.18 -0.76 4.97
C LEU A 24 -3.07 -0.13 6.36
N GLN A 25 -2.59 -0.88 7.35
CA GLN A 25 -2.40 -0.38 8.71
C GLN A 25 -1.45 0.81 8.75
N ARG A 26 -0.33 0.76 8.02
CA ARG A 26 0.63 1.87 7.93
C ARG A 26 0.00 3.09 7.29
N LEU A 27 -0.77 2.91 6.21
CA LEU A 27 -1.43 4.01 5.52
C LEU A 27 -2.40 4.73 6.47
N VAL A 28 -3.24 3.98 7.19
CA VAL A 28 -4.18 4.55 8.17
C VAL A 28 -3.45 5.21 9.34
N ALA A 29 -2.39 4.58 9.88
CA ALA A 29 -1.61 5.13 10.98
C ALA A 29 -0.94 6.46 10.62
N ALA A 30 -0.43 6.60 9.39
CA ALA A 30 0.18 7.83 8.91
C ALA A 30 -0.81 9.01 8.86
N MET A 31 -2.11 8.73 8.68
CA MET A 31 -3.15 9.76 8.58
C MET A 31 -3.59 10.29 9.95
N ALA A 32 -3.36 9.54 11.04
CA ALA A 32 -3.93 9.82 12.37
C ALA A 32 -3.64 11.24 12.87
N ALA A 33 -2.41 11.73 12.71
CA ALA A 33 -2.02 13.06 13.16
C ALA A 33 -2.72 14.18 12.39
N ASP A 34 -2.99 13.99 11.10
CA ASP A 34 -3.70 14.97 10.28
C ASP A 34 -5.22 14.95 10.55
N PHE A 35 -5.79 13.78 10.83
CA PHE A 35 -7.16 13.66 11.33
C PHE A 35 -7.35 14.46 12.61
N ASP A 36 -6.50 14.22 13.61
CA ASP A 36 -6.58 14.89 14.90
C ASP A 36 -6.47 16.42 14.75
N LYS A 37 -5.47 16.90 14.01
CA LYS A 37 -5.30 18.35 13.74
C LYS A 37 -6.47 18.96 12.96
N PHE A 38 -7.06 18.23 12.01
CA PHE A 38 -8.18 18.76 11.24
C PHE A 38 -9.46 18.84 12.06
N TYR A 39 -9.84 17.76 12.75
CA TYR A 39 -11.11 17.67 13.48
C TYR A 39 -11.08 18.40 14.83
N ARG A 40 -9.93 18.45 15.52
CA ARG A 40 -9.80 19.20 16.77
C ARG A 40 -9.51 20.68 16.55
N ASP A 41 -8.52 20.98 15.70
CA ASP A 41 -7.96 22.33 15.60
C ASP A 41 -8.46 23.11 14.37
N GLY A 42 -9.29 22.49 13.51
CA GLY A 42 -9.79 23.12 12.29
C GLY A 42 -8.70 23.40 11.25
N ASN A 43 -7.56 22.70 11.32
CA ASN A 43 -6.40 22.98 10.47
C ASN A 43 -6.67 22.64 8.99
N LYS A 44 -6.84 23.67 8.15
CA LYS A 44 -7.14 23.53 6.72
C LYS A 44 -6.09 22.72 5.93
N ALA A 45 -4.80 22.91 6.23
CA ALA A 45 -3.74 22.18 5.54
C ALA A 45 -3.73 20.69 5.91
N ALA A 46 -4.01 20.37 7.17
CA ALA A 46 -4.22 18.99 7.60
C ALA A 46 -5.45 18.39 6.90
N GLY A 47 -6.55 19.15 6.76
CA GLY A 47 -7.71 18.73 5.99
C GLY A 47 -7.41 18.39 4.52
N THR A 48 -6.57 19.19 3.86
CA THR A 48 -6.11 18.88 2.49
C THR A 48 -5.33 17.56 2.45
N ARG A 49 -4.43 17.34 3.41
CA ARG A 49 -3.65 16.08 3.50
C ARG A 49 -4.54 14.87 3.78
N VAL A 50 -5.47 14.95 4.75
CA VAL A 50 -6.46 13.89 5.02
C VAL A 50 -7.21 13.52 3.75
N ARG A 51 -7.70 14.52 3.00
CA ARG A 51 -8.43 14.28 1.76
C ARG A 51 -7.57 13.56 0.72
N ASN A 52 -6.33 13.97 0.53
CA ASN A 52 -5.42 13.34 -0.44
C ASN A 52 -5.07 11.91 -0.02
N SER A 53 -4.71 11.69 1.24
CA SER A 53 -4.43 10.35 1.76
C SER A 53 -5.66 9.43 1.69
N MET A 54 -6.87 9.96 1.82
CA MET A 54 -8.09 9.18 1.60
C MET A 54 -8.30 8.78 0.14
N GLN A 55 -7.87 9.62 -0.81
CA GLN A 55 -7.89 9.26 -2.23
C GLN A 55 -6.88 8.13 -2.52
N GLU A 56 -5.69 8.19 -1.92
CA GLU A 56 -4.70 7.12 -2.00
C GLU A 56 -5.21 5.82 -1.39
N LEU A 57 -5.85 5.88 -0.21
CA LEU A 57 -6.45 4.72 0.43
C LEU A 57 -7.54 4.09 -0.44
N LYS A 58 -8.37 4.90 -1.11
CA LYS A 58 -9.36 4.39 -2.07
C LYS A 58 -8.69 3.64 -3.22
N ALA A 59 -7.63 4.20 -3.80
CA ALA A 59 -6.91 3.56 -4.89
C ALA A 59 -6.25 2.25 -4.45
N PHE A 60 -5.61 2.25 -3.28
CA PHE A 60 -5.03 1.06 -2.67
C PHE A 60 -6.09 -0.05 -2.45
N ALA A 61 -7.23 0.30 -1.85
CA ALA A 61 -8.30 -0.65 -1.60
C ALA A 61 -8.86 -1.27 -2.90
N GLN A 62 -8.97 -0.46 -3.96
CA GLN A 62 -9.39 -0.95 -5.27
C GLN A 62 -8.37 -1.94 -5.86
N SER A 63 -7.07 -1.62 -5.80
CA SER A 63 -6.00 -2.50 -6.29
C SER A 63 -5.99 -3.84 -5.55
N VAL A 64 -6.08 -3.82 -4.21
CA VAL A 64 -6.15 -5.05 -3.40
C VAL A 64 -7.39 -5.88 -3.76
N ARG A 65 -8.54 -5.24 -3.99
CA ARG A 65 -9.75 -5.94 -4.41
C ARG A 65 -9.58 -6.63 -5.77
N GLU A 66 -8.98 -5.94 -6.74
CA GLU A 66 -8.71 -6.50 -8.07
C GLU A 66 -7.73 -7.67 -8.02
N GLU A 67 -6.70 -7.58 -7.18
CA GLU A 67 -5.74 -8.66 -6.93
C GLU A 67 -6.46 -9.91 -6.39
N VAL A 68 -7.29 -9.75 -5.35
CA VAL A 68 -8.07 -10.86 -4.78
C VAL A 68 -9.04 -11.48 -5.80
N LEU A 69 -9.70 -10.67 -6.62
CA LEU A 69 -10.59 -11.17 -7.67
C LEU A 69 -9.83 -11.95 -8.74
N THR A 70 -8.65 -11.48 -9.11
CA THR A 70 -7.77 -12.14 -10.07
C THR A 70 -7.34 -13.50 -9.56
N LEU A 71 -6.84 -13.58 -8.31
CA LEU A 71 -6.43 -14.83 -7.68
C LEU A 71 -7.59 -15.83 -7.59
N ARG A 72 -8.81 -15.36 -7.25
CA ARG A 72 -10.02 -16.21 -7.23
C ARG A 72 -10.35 -16.77 -8.62
N ASN A 73 -10.16 -15.97 -9.67
CA ASN A 73 -10.49 -16.38 -11.04
C ASN A 73 -9.41 -17.29 -11.64
N GLN A 74 -8.12 -17.06 -11.36
CA GLN A 74 -7.02 -17.94 -11.76
C GLN A 74 -7.19 -19.37 -11.22
N GLY A 75 -7.60 -19.50 -9.95
CA GLY A 75 -7.91 -20.82 -9.37
C GLY A 75 -9.14 -21.52 -9.97
N LYS A 76 -9.95 -20.84 -10.79
CA LYS A 76 -11.05 -21.46 -11.55
C LYS A 76 -10.61 -21.94 -12.94
N ASP A 77 -9.65 -21.27 -13.57
CA ASP A 77 -9.20 -21.62 -14.92
C ASP A 77 -8.24 -22.82 -14.94
N GLU A 78 -7.52 -23.09 -13.83
CA GLU A 78 -6.65 -24.28 -13.70
C GLU A 78 -7.42 -25.59 -13.37
N ALA A 79 -8.69 -25.48 -13.00
CA ALA A 79 -9.53 -26.62 -12.61
C ALA A 79 -10.52 -27.07 -13.71
N GLN A 80 -10.37 -26.56 -14.94
CA GLN A 80 -11.22 -26.88 -16.09
C GLN A 80 -10.46 -27.57 -17.22
#